data_AF-A0A379AI75-F1
#
_entry.id   AF-A0A379AI75-F1
#
_cell.length_a   1.000
_cell.length_b   1.000
_cell.length_c   1.000
_cell.angle_alpha   90.00
_cell.angle_beta   90.00
_cell.angle_gamma   90.00
#
_symmetry.space_group_name_H-M   'P 1'
#
loop_
_entity.id
_entity.type
_entity.pdbx_description
1 polymer ?
#
loop_
_entity_poly.entity_id
_entity_poly.type
_entity_poly.pdbx_seq_one_letter_code
_entity_poly.pdbx_strand_id
1 'polypeptide(L)'
;MGLLNNNGILNRFLLWLGVIDHPLVILYTNTAVYIGIVYCYLPFMVLPIYTALTRIDYSLVEASLDLGARPLKTFFSVIVPLTKGGIIAGSMLVFIPAVGEYVIPELLGWAGQHHDWPYPVAGVL
;
A
#
# COMPACT_ATOMS: atom_id res chain seq x y z
N MET A 1 13.43 12.76 15.11
CA MET A 1 14.71 12.86 14.38
C MET A 1 14.81 11.72 13.36
N GLY A 2 13.98 11.75 12.32
CA GLY A 2 13.92 10.69 11.31
C GLY A 2 14.59 11.10 10.00
N LEU A 3 15.25 10.15 9.35
CA LEU A 3 15.88 10.31 8.02
C LEU A 3 14.93 10.91 6.97
N LEU A 4 13.61 10.70 7.12
CA LEU A 4 12.53 11.17 6.24
C LEU A 4 11.80 12.46 6.69
N ASN A 5 12.24 13.13 7.76
CA ASN A 5 11.62 14.39 8.18
C ASN A 5 11.80 15.49 7.10
N ASN A 6 10.98 16.54 7.09
CA ASN A 6 11.09 17.67 6.15
C ASN A 6 12.50 18.30 6.12
N ASN A 7 13.24 18.25 7.24
CA ASN A 7 14.65 18.67 7.35
C ASN A 7 15.64 17.49 7.51
N GLY A 8 15.25 16.28 7.13
CA GLY A 8 16.05 15.06 7.23
C GLY A 8 17.22 15.01 6.24
N ILE A 9 18.16 14.09 6.48
CA ILE A 9 19.37 13.90 5.65
C ILE A 9 19.01 13.62 4.18
N LEU A 10 17.91 12.90 3.93
CA LEU A 10 17.46 12.56 2.59
C LEU A 10 17.01 13.79 1.78
N ASN A 11 16.17 14.66 2.37
CA ASN A 11 15.77 15.92 1.73
C ASN A 11 16.97 16.82 1.46
N ARG A 12 17.92 16.90 2.41
CA ARG A 12 19.13 17.70 2.27
C ARG A 12 20.06 17.19 1.16
N PHE A 13 20.17 15.87 1.01
CA PHE A 13 20.95 15.24 -0.06
C PHE A 13 20.31 15.44 -1.43
N LEU A 14 18.98 15.30 -1.53
CA LEU A 14 18.23 15.49 -2.79
C LEU A 14 18.15 16.96 -3.23
N LEU A 15 18.01 17.91 -2.29
CA LEU A 15 18.13 19.35 -2.55
C LEU A 15 19.55 19.72 -3.00
N TRP A 16 20.58 19.12 -2.39
CA TRP A 16 21.97 19.35 -2.78
C TRP A 16 22.28 18.84 -4.19
N LEU A 17 21.64 17.74 -4.60
CA LEU A 17 21.75 17.17 -5.95
C LEU A 17 20.93 17.93 -7.00
N GLY A 18 20.12 18.92 -6.60
CA GLY A 18 19.30 19.74 -7.51
C GLY A 18 18.16 18.98 -8.20
N VAL A 19 17.79 17.80 -7.68
CA VAL A 19 16.73 16.94 -8.23
C VAL A 19 15.35 17.40 -7.77
N ILE A 20 15.27 18.15 -6.65
CA ILE A 20 14.04 18.72 -6.09
C ILE A 20 14.31 20.16 -5.65
N ASP A 21 13.36 21.07 -5.87
CA ASP A 21 13.46 22.50 -5.50
C ASP A 21 12.87 22.81 -4.11
N HIS A 22 12.02 21.91 -3.60
CA HIS A 22 11.36 22.03 -2.30
C HIS A 22 11.44 20.70 -1.53
N PRO A 23 11.54 20.72 -0.19
CA PRO A 23 11.55 19.50 0.62
C PRO A 23 10.29 18.67 0.34
N LEU A 24 10.45 17.38 0.09
CA LEU A 24 9.31 16.49 -0.16
C LEU A 24 8.45 16.40 1.09
N VAL A 25 7.34 17.15 1.11
CA VAL A 25 6.27 17.02 2.10
C VAL A 25 5.45 15.78 1.76
N ILE A 26 6.07 14.60 1.83
CA ILE A 26 5.36 13.34 1.68
C ILE A 26 4.81 12.93 3.04
N LEU A 27 5.63 13.00 4.10
CA LEU A 27 5.14 12.89 5.47
C LEU A 27 4.03 13.92 5.71
N TYR A 28 2.93 13.48 6.32
CA TYR A 28 1.74 14.29 6.64
C TYR A 28 0.77 14.57 5.48
N THR A 29 0.88 13.83 4.37
CA THR A 29 -0.10 13.87 3.29
C THR A 29 -1.02 12.64 3.30
N ASN A 30 -2.24 12.79 2.80
CA ASN A 30 -3.14 11.65 2.55
C ASN A 30 -2.47 10.57 1.68
N THR A 31 -1.60 10.98 0.76
CA THR A 31 -0.81 10.07 -0.08
C THR A 31 0.14 9.20 0.74
N ALA A 32 0.85 9.76 1.73
CA ALA A 32 1.69 8.97 2.62
C ALA A 32 0.89 8.03 3.50
N VAL A 33 -0.30 8.45 3.94
CA VAL A 33 -1.22 7.59 4.69
C VAL A 33 -1.66 6.39 3.83
N TYR A 34 -2.08 6.63 2.57
CA TYR A 34 -2.45 5.54 1.66
C TYR A 34 -1.29 4.58 1.38
N ILE A 35 -0.08 5.12 1.13
CA ILE A 35 1.12 4.29 0.91
C ILE A 35 1.45 3.47 2.16
N GLY A 36 1.38 4.06 3.35
CA GLY A 36 1.63 3.38 4.62
C GLY A 36 0.65 2.24 4.88
N ILE A 37 -0.65 2.49 4.69
CA ILE A 37 -1.71 1.49 4.83
C ILE A 37 -1.49 0.34 3.84
N VAL A 38 -1.25 0.65 2.56
CA VAL A 38 -0.99 -0.38 1.53
C VAL A 38 0.24 -1.20 1.90
N TYR A 39 1.34 -0.56 2.28
CA TYR A 39 2.59 -1.25 2.60
C TYR A 39 2.46 -2.17 3.82
N CYS A 40 1.77 -1.72 4.87
CA CYS A 40 1.55 -2.51 6.08
C CYS A 40 0.67 -3.74 5.83
N TYR A 41 -0.32 -3.64 4.94
CA TYR A 41 -1.29 -4.72 4.72
C TYR A 41 -1.04 -5.59 3.49
N LEU A 42 -0.18 -5.15 2.56
CA LEU A 42 0.18 -5.92 1.37
C LEU A 42 0.66 -7.34 1.70
N PRO A 43 1.52 -7.59 2.70
CA PRO A 43 1.95 -8.95 3.05
C PRO A 43 0.77 -9.86 3.43
N PHE A 44 -0.22 -9.31 4.13
CA PHE A 44 -1.42 -10.05 4.53
C PHE A 44 -2.34 -10.34 3.35
N MET A 45 -2.39 -9.47 2.33
CA MET A 45 -3.10 -9.75 1.07
C MET A 45 -2.41 -10.86 0.25
N VAL A 46 -1.08 -10.85 0.22
CA VAL A 46 -0.28 -11.75 -0.62
C VAL A 46 -0.42 -13.20 -0.18
N LEU A 47 -0.47 -13.49 1.13
CA LEU A 47 -0.58 -14.86 1.65
C LEU A 47 -1.78 -15.64 1.08
N PRO A 48 -3.04 -15.18 1.20
CA PRO A 48 -4.20 -15.90 0.66
C PRO A 48 -4.18 -15.99 -0.87
N ILE A 49 -3.72 -14.94 -1.57
CA ILE A 49 -3.54 -14.99 -3.03
C ILE A 49 -2.51 -16.06 -3.41
N TYR A 50 -1.38 -16.12 -2.72
CA TYR A 50 -0.32 -17.10 -2.95
C TYR A 50 -0.84 -18.53 -2.75
N THR A 51 -1.57 -18.78 -1.65
CA THR A 51 -2.16 -20.10 -1.41
C THR A 51 -3.15 -20.50 -2.51
N ALA A 52 -3.94 -19.56 -3.03
CA ALA A 52 -4.84 -19.83 -4.15
C ALA A 52 -4.08 -20.08 -5.47
N LEU A 53 -3.01 -19.32 -5.74
CA LEU A 53 -2.15 -19.52 -6.92
C LEU A 53 -1.48 -20.89 -6.92
N THR A 54 -0.92 -21.33 -5.78
CA THR A 54 -0.25 -22.64 -5.67
C THR A 54 -1.18 -23.84 -5.86
N ARG A 55 -2.50 -23.63 -5.79
CA ARG A 55 -3.52 -24.66 -6.00
C ARG A 55 -4.04 -24.73 -7.44
N ILE A 56 -3.62 -23.81 -8.31
CA ILE A 56 -4.01 -23.83 -9.72
C ILE A 56 -3.36 -25.03 -10.40
N ASP A 57 -4.16 -25.74 -11.19
CA ASP A 57 -3.62 -26.69 -12.16
C ASP A 57 -2.98 -25.93 -13.33
N TYR A 58 -1.65 -26.05 -13.44
CA TYR A 58 -0.87 -25.32 -14.44
C TYR A 58 -1.19 -25.75 -15.88
N SER A 59 -1.77 -26.94 -16.08
CA SER A 59 -2.22 -27.39 -17.40
C SER A 59 -3.27 -26.48 -18.04
N LEU A 60 -4.07 -25.78 -17.22
CA LEU A 60 -5.04 -24.78 -17.71
C LEU A 60 -4.35 -23.54 -18.30
N VAL A 61 -3.18 -23.18 -17.77
CA VAL A 61 -2.37 -22.06 -18.25
C VAL A 61 -1.70 -22.46 -19.56
N GLU A 62 -1.11 -23.65 -19.62
CA GLU A 62 -0.50 -24.22 -20.84
C GLU A 62 -1.53 -24.33 -21.97
N ALA A 63 -2.70 -24.93 -21.70
CA ALA A 63 -3.77 -25.06 -22.68
C ALA A 63 -4.25 -23.70 -23.21
N SER A 64 -4.28 -22.67 -22.35
CA SER A 64 -4.60 -21.32 -22.79
C SER A 64 -3.55 -20.74 -23.75
N LEU A 65 -2.26 -20.98 -23.49
CA LEU A 65 -1.17 -20.52 -24.34
C LEU A 65 -1.14 -21.28 -25.67
N ASP A 66 -1.40 -22.59 -25.64
CA ASP A 66 -1.48 -23.45 -26.82
C ASP A 66 -2.62 -23.05 -27.77
N LEU A 67 -3.73 -22.56 -27.22
CA LEU A 67 -4.83 -21.97 -27.99
C LEU A 67 -4.52 -20.56 -28.55
N GLY A 68 -3.27 -20.09 -28.41
CA GLY A 68 -2.79 -18.82 -28.94
C GLY A 68 -3.17 -17.61 -28.08
N ALA A 69 -3.58 -17.79 -26.82
CA ALA A 69 -3.80 -16.67 -25.92
C ALA A 69 -2.47 -16.00 -25.56
N ARG A 70 -2.48 -14.67 -25.50
CA ARG A 70 -1.34 -13.89 -24.99
C ARG A 70 -1.30 -13.99 -23.45
N PRO A 71 -0.12 -13.88 -22.80
CA PRO A 71 -0.01 -14.00 -21.34
C PRO A 71 -0.96 -13.08 -20.55
N LEU A 72 -1.15 -11.84 -21.02
CA LEU A 72 -2.13 -10.91 -20.44
C LEU A 72 -3.57 -11.45 -20.52
N LYS A 73 -3.95 -12.06 -21.64
CA LYS A 73 -5.27 -12.67 -21.80
C LYS A 73 -5.39 -13.86 -20.85
N THR A 74 -4.44 -14.78 -20.84
CA THR A 74 -4.38 -15.94 -19.94
C THR A 74 -4.48 -15.53 -18.46
N PHE A 75 -3.80 -14.45 -18.07
CA PHE A 75 -3.89 -13.93 -16.71
C PHE A 75 -5.33 -13.55 -16.33
N PHE A 76 -6.00 -12.71 -17.11
CA PHE A 76 -7.37 -12.26 -16.80
C PHE A 76 -8.44 -13.33 -17.04
N SER A 77 -8.25 -14.22 -18.01
CA SER A 77 -9.27 -15.23 -18.37
C SER A 77 -9.12 -16.56 -17.64
N VAL A 78 -7.93 -16.87 -17.10
CA VAL A 78 -7.65 -18.15 -16.42
C VAL A 78 -7.21 -17.90 -14.97
N ILE A 79 -6.11 -17.18 -14.76
CA ILE A 79 -5.49 -17.05 -13.43
C ILE A 79 -6.40 -16.26 -12.46
N VAL A 80 -6.88 -15.09 -12.86
CA VAL A 80 -7.76 -14.25 -12.02
C VAL A 80 -9.05 -14.96 -11.60
N PRO A 81 -9.84 -15.58 -12.49
CA PRO A 81 -11.07 -16.27 -12.08
C PRO A 81 -10.82 -17.52 -11.23
N LEU A 82 -9.72 -18.25 -11.45
CA LEU A 82 -9.35 -19.40 -10.62
C LEU A 82 -8.88 -18.97 -9.22
N THR A 83 -8.19 -17.83 -9.11
CA THR A 83 -7.71 -17.29 -7.83
C THR A 83 -8.74 -16.43 -7.10
N LYS A 84 -9.94 -16.22 -7.66
CA LYS A 84 -10.96 -15.32 -7.09
C LYS A 84 -11.26 -15.58 -5.61
N GLY A 85 -11.25 -16.85 -5.20
CA GLY A 85 -11.46 -17.23 -3.80
C GLY A 85 -10.36 -16.72 -2.87
N GLY A 86 -9.09 -16.78 -3.32
CA GLY A 86 -7.95 -16.21 -2.61
C GLY A 86 -7.98 -14.68 -2.59
N ILE A 87 -8.41 -14.05 -3.68
CA ILE A 87 -8.58 -12.59 -3.75
C ILE A 87 -9.65 -12.14 -2.73
N ILE A 88 -10.81 -12.80 -2.70
CA ILE A 88 -11.88 -12.48 -1.74
C ILE A 88 -11.42 -12.71 -0.30
N ALA A 89 -10.79 -13.85 -0.02
CA ALA A 89 -10.27 -14.16 1.31
C ALA A 89 -9.21 -13.14 1.76
N GLY A 90 -8.30 -12.74 0.88
CA GLY A 90 -7.31 -11.70 1.14
C GLY A 90 -7.92 -10.33 1.37
N SER A 91 -8.89 -9.94 0.54
CA SER A 91 -9.61 -8.68 0.73
C SER A 91 -10.29 -8.64 2.09
N MET A 92 -10.95 -9.72 2.52
CA MET A 92 -11.58 -9.78 3.84
C MET A 92 -10.55 -9.72 4.97
N LEU A 93 -9.42 -10.42 4.83
CA LEU A 93 -8.35 -10.44 5.82
C LEU A 93 -7.72 -9.06 6.04
N VAL A 94 -7.56 -8.26 4.97
CA VAL A 94 -7.01 -6.89 5.04
C VAL A 94 -8.06 -5.86 5.43
N PHE A 95 -9.32 -6.06 5.04
CA PHE A 95 -10.41 -5.12 5.31
C PHE A 95 -10.66 -4.94 6.81
N ILE A 96 -10.64 -6.03 7.59
CA ILE A 96 -10.89 -6.01 9.03
C ILE A 96 -9.96 -5.04 9.78
N PRO A 97 -8.62 -5.18 9.69
CA PRO A 97 -7.71 -4.23 10.34
C PRO A 97 -7.74 -2.85 9.69
N ALA A 98 -7.86 -2.76 8.36
CA ALA A 98 -7.83 -1.47 7.66
C ALA A 98 -8.96 -0.51 8.06
N VAL A 99 -10.16 -1.02 8.36
CA VAL A 99 -11.28 -0.17 8.83
C VAL A 99 -11.06 0.33 10.25
N GLY A 100 -10.37 -0.43 11.10
CA GLY A 100 -10.04 -0.05 12.47
C GLY A 100 -8.73 0.71 12.63
N GLU A 101 -8.05 1.03 11.54
CA GLU A 101 -6.69 1.57 11.57
C GLU A 101 -6.70 3.08 11.84
N TYR A 102 -6.25 3.46 13.03
CA TYR A 102 -6.05 4.86 13.42
C TYR A 102 -4.58 5.20 13.62
N VAL A 103 -3.72 4.20 13.89
CA VAL A 103 -2.32 4.40 14.24
C VAL A 103 -1.52 4.88 13.03
N ILE A 104 -1.69 4.27 11.85
CA ILE A 104 -0.99 4.69 10.64
C ILE A 104 -1.38 6.13 10.22
N PRO A 105 -2.68 6.50 10.13
CA PRO A 105 -3.08 7.89 9.89
C PRO A 105 -2.60 8.86 10.96
N GLU A 106 -2.59 8.46 12.23
CA GLU A 106 -2.08 9.30 13.32
C GLU A 106 -0.57 9.54 13.21
N LEU A 107 0.22 8.49 12.90
CA LEU A 107 1.67 8.61 12.78
C LEU A 107 2.11 9.30 11.48
N LEU A 108 1.43 9.04 10.36
CA LEU A 108 1.82 9.52 9.04
C LEU A 108 1.05 10.75 8.58
N GLY A 109 -0.14 11.03 9.12
CA GLY A 109 -1.08 12.06 8.67
C GLY A 109 -1.19 13.29 9.59
N TRP A 110 -0.47 13.35 10.72
CA TRP A 110 -0.66 14.38 11.76
C TRP A 110 -0.46 15.86 11.37
N ALA A 111 0.08 16.23 10.20
CA ALA A 111 0.35 17.64 9.88
C ALA A 111 -0.53 18.21 8.76
N GLY A 112 -1.84 17.94 8.83
CA GLY A 112 -2.84 18.57 7.95
C GLY A 112 -3.67 19.70 8.58
N GLN A 113 -3.85 19.77 9.92
CA GLN A 113 -4.81 20.71 10.54
C GLN A 113 -4.39 21.33 11.90
N HIS A 114 -3.11 21.32 12.27
CA HIS A 114 -2.63 22.05 13.46
C HIS A 114 -1.99 23.42 13.15
N HIS A 115 -2.34 24.05 12.02
CA HIS A 115 -1.95 25.45 11.76
C HIS A 115 -3.01 26.48 12.23
N ASP A 116 -4.25 26.06 12.52
CA ASP A 116 -5.37 27.01 12.78
C ASP A 116 -6.10 26.82 14.13
N TRP A 117 -5.62 25.96 15.04
CA TRP A 117 -6.30 25.73 16.33
C TRP A 117 -5.75 26.62 17.46
N PRO A 118 -6.58 27.48 18.09
CA PRO A 118 -6.13 28.42 19.12
C PRO A 118 -6.00 27.82 20.53
N TYR A 119 -6.11 26.50 20.73
CA TYR A 119 -5.96 25.87 22.06
C TYR A 119 -5.19 24.54 22.04
N PRO A 120 -4.34 24.29 23.06
CA PRO A 120 -3.58 23.05 23.18
C PRO A 120 -4.48 21.91 23.66
N VAL A 121 -4.64 20.86 22.84
CA VAL A 121 -5.35 19.61 23.21
C VAL A 121 -4.42 18.55 23.80
N ALA A 122 -3.22 18.92 24.25
CA ALA A 122 -2.25 18.02 24.88
C ALA A 122 -2.60 17.65 26.35
N GLY A 123 -3.89 17.52 26.70
CA GLY A 123 -4.31 17.40 28.10
C GLY A 123 -5.60 16.63 28.38
N VAL A 124 -6.02 15.70 27.52
CA VAL A 124 -7.13 14.77 27.84
C VAL A 124 -6.76 13.34 27.45
N LEU A 125 -5.73 12.82 28.10
CA LEU A 125 -5.54 11.43 28.54
C LEU A 125 -4.73 11.49 29.85
#